data_AF-A0A388PX03-F1
#
_entry.id   AF-A0A388PX03-F1
#
_cell.length_a   1.000
_cell.length_b   1.000
_cell.length_c   1.000
_cell.angle_alpha   90.00
_cell.angle_beta   90.00
_cell.angle_gamma   90.00
#
_symmetry.space_group_name_H-M   'P 1'
#
loop_
_entity.id
_entity.type
_entity.pdbx_description
1 polymer ?
#
loop_
_entity_poly.entity_id
_entity_poly.type
_entity_poly.pdbx_seq_one_letter_code
_entity_poly.pdbx_strand_id
1 'polypeptide(L)'
;MAVRISELLDQIDQHRIDKEIKIINIEIKNPIFKFFKTSISNIQSEQILLVFKDFTEVQKSQIIRSDFIANASHNLKTPLVSLKGFLETIEDSAKDDPRSQKKFIEIMKLEANKMEILIEDLMTLSRIEQQEHISINNKVNIKK
;
A
#
# COMPACT_ATOMS: atom_id res chain seq x y z
N MET A 1 -17.44 -20.98 14.58
CA MET A 1 -17.67 -20.61 13.16
C MET A 1 -16.46 -21.12 12.38
N ALA A 2 -16.60 -22.18 11.58
CA ALA A 2 -15.49 -22.71 10.80
C ALA A 2 -15.37 -21.89 9.50
N VAL A 3 -14.21 -21.26 9.28
CA VAL A 3 -13.94 -20.54 8.03
C VAL A 3 -13.53 -21.59 7.00
N ARG A 4 -14.43 -21.91 6.06
CA ARG A 4 -14.12 -22.81 4.94
C ARG A 4 -13.51 -21.99 3.82
N ILE A 5 -12.22 -22.21 3.57
CA ILE A 5 -11.51 -21.59 2.44
C ILE A 5 -11.44 -22.67 1.36
N SER A 6 -12.43 -22.70 0.47
CA SER A 6 -12.50 -23.73 -0.58
C SER A 6 -11.24 -23.76 -1.43
N GLU A 7 -10.64 -22.60 -1.68
CA GLU A 7 -9.39 -22.45 -2.41
C GLU A 7 -8.20 -23.17 -1.73
N LEU A 8 -8.16 -23.25 -0.40
CA LEU A 8 -7.12 -24.00 0.31
C LEU A 8 -7.29 -25.51 0.09
N LEU A 9 -8.53 -26.01 0.05
CA LEU A 9 -8.80 -27.43 -0.18
C LEU A 9 -8.39 -27.85 -1.59
N ASP A 10 -8.73 -27.04 -2.59
CA ASP A 10 -8.33 -27.30 -3.98
C ASP A 10 -6.80 -27.33 -4.13
N GLN A 11 -6.09 -26.44 -3.41
CA GLN A 11 -4.63 -26.39 -3.44
C GLN A 11 -3.98 -27.58 -2.73
N ILE A 12 -4.59 -28.09 -1.66
CA ILE A 12 -4.17 -29.31 -0.97
C ILE A 12 -4.34 -30.52 -1.90
N ASP A 13 -5.48 -30.63 -2.59
CA ASP A 13 -5.74 -31.72 -3.53
C ASP A 13 -4.78 -31.69 -4.73
N GLN A 14 -4.52 -30.50 -5.27
CA GLN A 14 -3.54 -30.33 -6.34
C GLN A 14 -2.11 -30.67 -5.86
N HIS A 15 -1.75 -30.30 -4.63
CA HIS A 15 -0.43 -30.62 -4.06
C HIS A 15 -0.18 -32.12 -3.90
N ARG A 16 -1.23 -32.92 -3.67
CA ARG A 16 -1.11 -34.39 -3.64
C ARG A 16 -0.64 -34.97 -4.97
N ILE A 17 -0.94 -34.29 -6.07
CA ILE A 17 -0.59 -34.71 -7.43
C ILE A 17 0.81 -34.23 -7.81
N ASP A 18 1.12 -32.94 -7.62
CA ASP A 18 2.38 -32.34 -8.07
C ASP A 18 3.55 -32.48 -7.08
N LYS A 19 3.26 -32.63 -5.79
CA LYS A 19 4.24 -32.71 -4.68
C LYS A 19 5.17 -31.50 -4.55
N GLU A 20 4.87 -30.37 -5.19
CA GLU A 20 5.70 -29.16 -5.15
C GLU A 20 5.35 -28.25 -3.97
N ILE A 21 6.33 -27.64 -3.31
CA ILE A 21 6.05 -26.68 -2.22
C ILE A 21 5.26 -25.50 -2.78
N LYS A 22 4.08 -25.24 -2.21
CA LYS A 22 3.22 -24.11 -2.61
C LYS A 22 3.12 -23.09 -1.50
N ILE A 23 3.14 -21.82 -1.88
CA ILE A 23 2.82 -20.71 -0.99
C ILE A 23 1.53 -20.08 -1.50
N ILE A 24 0.52 -20.06 -0.65
CA ILE A 24 -0.79 -19.47 -0.94
C ILE A 24 -1.05 -18.35 0.05
N ASN A 25 -1.74 -17.31 -0.41
CA ASN A 25 -2.19 -16.22 0.43
C ASN A 25 -3.63 -16.50 0.84
N ILE A 26 -3.91 -16.47 2.13
CA ILE A 26 -5.24 -16.67 2.68
C ILE A 26 -5.69 -15.37 3.32
N GLU A 27 -6.80 -14.85 2.84
CA GLU A 27 -7.41 -13.65 3.36
C GLU A 27 -8.75 -13.98 4.01
N ILE A 28 -8.93 -13.55 5.25
CA ILE A 28 -10.18 -13.66 6.00
C ILE A 28 -10.64 -12.24 6.27
N LYS A 29 -11.78 -11.84 5.70
CA LYS A 29 -12.31 -10.46 5.86
C LYS A 29 -13.23 -10.29 7.06
N ASN A 30 -13.92 -11.36 7.48
CA ASN A 30 -14.93 -11.31 8.55
C ASN A 30 -14.67 -12.39 9.62
N PRO A 31 -14.86 -12.11 10.92
CA PRO A 31 -15.24 -10.82 11.51
C PRO A 31 -14.07 -9.82 11.63
N ILE A 32 -12.83 -10.27 11.46
CA ILE A 32 -11.62 -9.46 11.56
C ILE A 32 -10.74 -9.76 10.35
N PHE A 33 -10.22 -8.72 9.71
CA PHE A 33 -9.25 -8.87 8.62
C PHE A 33 -8.01 -9.61 9.11
N LYS A 34 -7.72 -10.76 8.51
CA LYS A 34 -6.51 -11.55 8.70
C LYS A 34 -5.92 -11.92 7.36
N PHE A 35 -4.60 -11.85 7.26
CA PHE A 35 -3.86 -12.25 6.09
C PHE A 35 -2.75 -13.23 6.48
N PHE A 36 -2.83 -14.45 5.96
CA PHE A 36 -1.85 -15.50 6.20
C PHE A 36 -1.11 -15.84 4.91
N LYS A 37 0.22 -15.96 4.99
CA LYS A 37 0.97 -16.72 4.01
C LYS A 37 1.03 -18.16 4.48
N THR A 38 0.45 -19.05 3.70
CA THR A 38 0.37 -20.47 4.02
C THR A 38 1.26 -21.26 3.09
N SER A 39 2.19 -22.01 3.66
CA SER A 39 3.03 -22.94 2.91
C SER A 39 2.47 -24.35 3.01
N ILE A 40 2.37 -25.05 1.88
CA ILE A 40 1.97 -26.44 1.76
C ILE A 40 3.20 -27.24 1.35
N SER A 41 3.54 -28.27 2.12
CA SER A 41 4.69 -29.13 1.84
C SER A 41 4.44 -30.55 2.33
N ASN A 42 5.02 -31.55 1.66
CA ASN A 42 4.98 -32.93 2.14
C ASN A 42 6.08 -33.19 3.18
N ILE A 43 5.74 -33.89 4.27
CA ILE A 43 6.73 -34.39 5.24
C ILE A 43 7.07 -35.86 4.95
N GLN A 44 6.07 -36.68 4.65
CA GLN A 44 6.16 -38.11 4.34
C GLN A 44 5.11 -38.48 3.30
N SER A 45 5.18 -39.69 2.74
CA SER A 45 4.44 -40.14 1.54
C SER A 45 2.94 -39.84 1.51
N GLU A 46 2.30 -39.64 2.66
CA GLU A 46 0.85 -39.34 2.78
C GLU A 46 0.53 -38.19 3.75
N GLN A 47 1.54 -37.46 4.24
CA GLN A 47 1.36 -36.39 5.23
C GLN A 47 1.72 -35.02 4.67
N ILE A 48 0.76 -34.09 4.74
CA ILE A 48 0.93 -32.70 4.35
C ILE A 48 1.12 -31.84 5.59
N LEU A 49 2.13 -30.98 5.54
CA LEU A 49 2.35 -29.89 6.47
C LEU A 49 1.77 -28.60 5.89
N LEU A 50 0.95 -27.94 6.69
CA LEU A 50 0.48 -26.59 6.44
C LEU A 50 1.11 -25.66 7.48
N VAL A 51 1.85 -24.65 7.01
CA VAL A 51 2.42 -23.61 7.88
C VAL A 51 1.72 -22.30 7.58
N PHE A 52 0.97 -21.77 8.54
CA PHE A 52 0.31 -20.47 8.46
C PHE A 52 1.16 -19.41 9.16
N LYS A 53 1.65 -18.43 8.41
CA LYS A 53 2.34 -17.26 8.98
C LYS A 53 1.43 -16.05 8.89
N ASP A 54 1.09 -15.46 10.04
CA ASP A 54 0.28 -14.24 10.11
C ASP A 54 1.09 -13.05 9.58
N PHE A 55 0.62 -12.46 8.49
CA PHE A 55 1.16 -11.27 7.84
C PHE A 55 0.16 -10.11 7.88
N THR A 56 -0.86 -10.18 8.75
CA THR A 56 -1.98 -9.21 8.79
C THR A 56 -1.49 -7.78 8.91
N GLU A 57 -0.61 -7.48 9.87
CA GLU A 57 -0.15 -6.09 10.09
C GLU A 57 0.70 -5.57 8.93
N VAL A 58 1.52 -6.44 8.33
CA VAL A 58 2.29 -6.10 7.12
C VAL A 58 1.33 -5.79 5.95
N GLN A 59 0.31 -6.62 5.75
CA GLN A 59 -0.67 -6.43 4.68
C GLN A 59 -1.50 -5.16 4.91
N LYS A 60 -1.93 -4.88 6.15
CA LYS A 60 -2.64 -3.65 6.51
C LYS A 60 -1.80 -2.40 6.22
N SER A 61 -0.53 -2.40 6.64
CA SER A 61 0.40 -1.31 6.34
C SER A 61 0.53 -1.09 4.82
N GLN A 62 0.66 -2.17 4.04
CA GLN A 62 0.72 -2.07 2.57
C GLN A 62 -0.56 -1.48 1.96
N ILE A 63 -1.74 -1.86 2.46
CA ILE A 63 -3.03 -1.31 2.01
C ILE A 63 -3.11 0.19 2.33
N ILE A 64 -2.84 0.57 3.59
CA ILE A 64 -2.84 1.98 4.03
C ILE A 64 -1.89 2.82 3.18
N ARG A 65 -0.68 2.29 2.90
CA ARG A 65 0.30 2.95 2.05
C ARG A 65 -0.20 3.14 0.62
N SER A 66 -0.77 2.10 0.03
CA SER A 66 -1.33 2.17 -1.32
C SER A 66 -2.43 3.23 -1.42
N ASP A 67 -3.35 3.24 -0.45
CA ASP A 67 -4.44 4.20 -0.38
C ASP A 67 -3.91 5.63 -0.19
N PHE A 68 -2.90 5.82 0.66
CA PHE A 68 -2.26 7.11 0.87
C PHE A 68 -1.59 7.65 -0.41
N ILE A 69 -0.82 6.82 -1.12
CA ILE A 69 -0.18 7.21 -2.38
C ILE A 69 -1.22 7.58 -3.43
N ALA A 70 -2.30 6.80 -3.55
CA ALA A 70 -3.39 7.09 -4.46
C ALA A 70 -4.04 8.45 -4.13
N ASN A 71 -4.37 8.67 -2.86
CA ASN A 71 -4.97 9.92 -2.38
C ASN A 71 -4.05 11.12 -2.61
N ALA A 72 -2.76 11.01 -2.29
CA ALA A 72 -1.78 12.06 -2.53
C ALA A 72 -1.66 12.37 -4.04
N SER A 73 -1.65 11.34 -4.89
CA SER A 73 -1.59 11.52 -6.35
C SER A 73 -2.81 12.28 -6.87
N HIS A 74 -4.01 11.95 -6.39
CA HIS A 74 -5.24 12.67 -6.72
C HIS A 74 -5.19 14.12 -6.22
N ASN A 75 -4.73 14.33 -4.99
CA ASN A 75 -4.66 15.66 -4.37
C ASN A 75 -3.58 16.55 -4.98
N LEU A 76 -2.52 15.99 -5.57
CA LEU A 76 -1.51 16.75 -6.34
C LEU A 76 -2.00 17.09 -7.76
N LYS A 77 -2.84 16.24 -8.36
CA LYS A 77 -3.34 16.47 -9.73
C LYS A 77 -4.20 17.73 -9.82
N THR A 78 -5.07 17.96 -8.85
CA THR A 78 -5.97 19.12 -8.81
C THR A 78 -5.24 20.48 -8.81
N PRO A 79 -4.34 20.78 -7.86
CA PRO A 79 -3.59 22.04 -7.84
C PRO A 79 -2.72 22.18 -9.09
N LEU A 80 -2.14 21.10 -9.61
CA LEU A 80 -1.37 21.14 -10.86
C LEU A 80 -2.23 21.56 -12.07
N VAL A 81 -3.46 21.05 -12.17
CA VAL A 81 -4.41 21.46 -13.22
C VAL A 81 -4.77 22.95 -13.05
N SER A 82 -5.04 23.40 -11.83
CA SER A 82 -5.32 24.82 -11.56
C SER A 82 -4.15 25.74 -11.90
N LEU A 83 -2.92 25.35 -11.55
CA LEU A 83 -1.70 26.08 -11.90
C LEU A 83 -1.57 26.27 -13.41
N LYS A 84 -1.81 25.20 -14.19
CA LYS A 84 -1.79 25.28 -15.66
C LYS A 84 -2.85 26.23 -16.19
N GLY A 85 -4.09 26.14 -15.69
CA GLY A 85 -5.17 27.03 -16.13
C GLY A 85 -4.92 28.50 -15.78
N PHE A 86 -4.28 28.80 -14.65
CA PHE A 86 -3.89 30.16 -14.31
C PHE A 86 -2.75 30.69 -15.18
N LEU A 87 -1.78 29.84 -15.53
CA LEU A 87 -0.75 30.21 -16.51
C LEU A 87 -1.36 30.55 -17.87
N GLU A 88 -2.25 29.70 -18.38
CA GLU A 88 -2.99 29.96 -19.63
C GLU A 88 -3.77 31.28 -19.56
N THR A 89 -4.43 31.54 -18.42
CA THR A 89 -5.17 32.80 -18.22
C THR A 89 -4.25 34.02 -18.22
N ILE A 90 -3.06 33.92 -17.61
CA ILE A 90 -2.06 35.01 -17.60
C ILE A 90 -1.52 35.28 -19.01
N GLU A 91 -1.27 34.23 -19.79
CA GLU A 91 -0.70 34.33 -21.14
C GLU A 91 -1.71 34.86 -22.18
N ASP A 92 -2.99 34.56 -22.00
CA ASP A 92 -4.05 34.93 -22.93
C ASP A 92 -4.94 36.07 -22.38
N SER A 93 -5.92 35.74 -21.55
CA SER A 93 -7.00 36.67 -21.18
C SER A 93 -6.57 37.82 -20.25
N ALA A 94 -5.51 37.61 -19.44
CA ALA A 94 -4.99 38.60 -18.49
C ALA A 94 -3.62 39.18 -18.92
N LYS A 95 -3.22 38.99 -20.18
CA LYS A 95 -1.90 39.39 -20.69
C LYS A 95 -1.57 40.87 -20.50
N ASP A 96 -2.57 41.73 -20.63
CA ASP A 96 -2.42 43.19 -20.51
C ASP A 96 -3.07 43.75 -19.24
N ASP A 97 -3.39 42.89 -18.26
CA ASP A 97 -3.95 43.29 -16.95
C ASP A 97 -3.00 42.91 -15.79
N PRO A 98 -2.06 43.80 -15.42
CA PRO A 98 -1.11 43.56 -14.33
C PRO A 98 -1.77 43.26 -12.97
N ARG A 99 -2.99 43.76 -12.72
CA ARG A 99 -3.69 43.50 -11.45
C ARG A 99 -4.18 42.07 -11.40
N SER A 100 -4.80 41.59 -12.48
CA SER A 100 -5.24 40.20 -12.60
C SER A 100 -4.06 39.23 -12.61
N GLN A 101 -2.98 39.55 -13.32
CA GLN A 101 -1.74 38.75 -13.29
C GLN A 101 -1.20 38.58 -11.87
N LYS A 102 -1.08 39.67 -11.11
CA LYS A 102 -0.62 39.62 -9.72
C LYS A 102 -1.49 38.71 -8.87
N LYS A 103 -2.82 38.80 -9.01
CA LYS A 103 -3.78 37.94 -8.29
C LYS A 103 -3.61 36.46 -8.65
N PHE A 104 -3.49 36.13 -9.93
CA PHE A 104 -3.28 34.74 -10.35
C PHE A 104 -1.94 34.18 -9.87
N ILE A 105 -0.87 34.97 -9.92
CA ILE A 105 0.44 34.58 -9.38
C ILE A 105 0.36 34.30 -7.87
N GLU A 106 -0.38 35.12 -7.11
CA GLU A 106 -0.59 34.88 -5.67
C GLU A 106 -1.35 33.56 -5.42
N ILE A 107 -2.42 33.28 -6.17
CA ILE A 107 -3.15 32.01 -6.07
C ILE A 107 -2.25 30.83 -6.43
N MET A 108 -1.47 30.95 -7.51
CA MET A 108 -0.54 29.91 -7.93
C MET A 108 0.50 29.60 -6.84
N LYS A 109 1.05 30.63 -6.17
CA LYS A 109 1.95 30.42 -5.04
C LYS A 109 1.30 29.62 -3.92
N LEU A 110 0.04 29.90 -3.60
CA LEU A 110 -0.70 29.13 -2.58
C LEU A 110 -0.89 27.67 -2.99
N GLU A 111 -1.23 27.39 -4.25
CA GLU A 111 -1.37 26.02 -4.74
C GLU A 111 -0.04 25.26 -4.76
N ALA A 112 1.05 25.94 -5.15
CA ALA A 112 2.40 25.36 -5.10
C ALA A 112 2.82 25.00 -3.67
N ASN A 113 2.56 25.88 -2.69
CA ASN A 113 2.85 25.60 -1.27
C ASN A 113 2.02 24.41 -0.74
N LYS A 114 0.76 24.26 -1.16
CA LYS A 114 -0.04 23.09 -0.79
C LYS A 114 0.57 21.79 -1.34
N MET A 115 1.05 21.81 -2.58
CA MET A 115 1.73 20.67 -3.17
C MET A 115 3.02 20.33 -2.43
N GLU A 116 3.79 21.33 -2.01
CA GLU A 116 5.01 21.15 -1.22
C GLU A 116 4.72 20.43 0.11
N ILE A 117 3.72 20.88 0.87
CA ILE A 117 3.31 20.22 2.13
C ILE A 117 2.91 18.76 1.89
N LEU A 118 2.13 18.47 0.84
CA LEU A 118 1.74 17.09 0.50
C LEU A 118 2.95 16.20 0.17
N ILE A 119 3.96 16.75 -0.49
CA ILE A 119 5.21 16.04 -0.80
C ILE A 119 6.02 15.80 0.47
N GLU A 120 6.09 16.78 1.38
CA GLU A 120 6.76 16.61 2.68
C GLU A 120 6.10 15.51 3.53
N ASP A 121 4.77 15.44 3.54
CA ASP A 121 4.01 14.39 4.24
C ASP A 121 4.34 13.00 3.67
N LEU A 122 4.42 12.88 2.34
CA LEU A 122 4.85 11.65 1.65
C LEU A 122 6.26 11.22 2.06
N MET A 123 7.19 12.17 2.09
CA MET A 123 8.58 11.90 2.47
C MET A 123 8.70 11.52 3.95
N THR A 124 7.89 12.14 4.81
CA THR A 124 7.86 11.84 6.25
C THR A 124 7.35 10.42 6.50
N LEU A 125 6.24 10.04 5.87
CA LEU A 125 5.71 8.68 5.98
C LEU A 125 6.72 7.63 5.51
N SER A 126 7.38 7.88 4.36
CA SER A 126 8.42 6.99 3.83
C SER A 126 9.58 6.77 4.81
N ARG A 127 9.98 7.81 5.55
CA ARG A 127 11.05 7.69 6.57
C ARG A 127 10.60 6.89 7.79
N ILE A 128 9.37 7.09 8.26
CA ILE A 128 8.81 6.35 9.41
C ILE A 128 8.78 4.85 9.11
N GLU A 129 8.29 4.45 7.93
CA GLU A 129 8.23 3.02 7.55
C GLU A 129 9.62 2.36 7.47
N GLN A 130 10.64 3.09 7.01
CA GLN A 130 12.02 2.57 6.98
C GLN A 130 12.57 2.29 8.38
N GLN A 131 12.16 3.06 9.38
CA GLN A 131 12.61 2.89 10.77
C GLN A 131 11.85 1.77 11.50
N GLU A 132 10.58 1.52 11.17
CA GLU A 132 9.79 0.41 11.76
C GLU A 132 10.25 -0.97 11.26
N HIS A 133 10.93 -1.05 10.12
CA HIS A 133 11.37 -2.32 9.52
C HIS A 133 12.65 -2.94 10.11
N ILE A 134 13.06 -2.55 11.33
CA ILE A 134 14.14 -3.24 12.06
C ILE A 134 13.61 -4.59 12.56
N SER A 135 13.83 -5.63 11.77
CA SER A 135 13.48 -7.01 12.16
C SER A 135 14.34 -7.42 13.36
N ILE A 136 13.71 -7.60 14.53
CA ILE A 136 14.35 -8.21 15.71
C ILE A 136 14.59 -9.68 15.36
N ASN A 137 15.76 -9.96 14.80
CA ASN A 137 16.16 -11.30 14.36
C ASN A 137 16.72 -12.14 15.53
N ASN A 138 16.12 -12.00 16.73
CA ASN A 138 16.52 -12.79 17.88
C ASN A 138 15.96 -14.20 17.68
N LYS A 139 16.86 -15.14 17.32
CA LYS A 139 16.58 -16.57 17.39
C LYS A 139 16.14 -16.91 18.82
N VAL A 140 14.84 -17.06 19.03
CA VAL A 140 14.31 -17.60 20.28
C VAL A 140 14.60 -19.09 20.28
N ASN A 141 15.60 -19.50 21.05
CA ASN A 141 15.98 -20.88 21.20
C ASN A 141 14.97 -21.57 22.14
N ILE A 142 14.02 -22.33 21.57
CA ILE A 142 13.08 -23.12 22.36
C ILE A 142 13.85 -24.33 22.87
N LYS A 143 14.36 -24.25 24.10
CA LYS A 143 14.94 -25.42 24.78
C LYS A 143 13.83 -26.41 25.10
N LYS A 144 14.06 -27.66 24.70
CA LYS A 144 13.29 -28.86 25.05
C LYS A 144 13.23 -29.07 26.57
#